data_AF-A0AAD5NBA4-F1
#
_entry.id   AF-A0AAD5NBA4-F1
#
_cell.length_a   1.000
_cell.length_b   1.000
_cell.length_c   1.000
_cell.angle_alpha   90.00
_cell.angle_beta   90.00
_cell.angle_gamma   90.00
#
_symmetry.space_group_name_H-M   'P 1'
#
loop_
_entity.id
_entity.type
_entity.pdbx_description
1 polymer ?
#
loop_
_entity_poly.entity_id
_entity_poly.type
_entity_poly.pdbx_seq_one_letter_code
_entity_poly.pdbx_strand_id
1 'polypeptide(L)'
;MVGKILGAVNIMLWKVCIYSHLAIALHRVLAISFPLKVAGLLTVKNTSFVVLVCWMLSFSHVIQYFFTTCFIFFNTVNWTWSASDECRDFISAFVDFYIPVPVVILIIVLDCITLIRLKVEDNEKKSQSPEGIRSNVAERKKREMEARIYKQVTH
;
A
#
# COMPACT_ATOMS: atom_id res chain seq x y z
N MET A 1 19.51 -12.30 27.95
CA MET A 1 18.52 -11.21 28.10
C MET A 1 18.47 -10.30 26.87
N VAL A 2 19.62 -9.81 26.40
CA VAL A 2 19.74 -8.90 25.22
C VAL A 2 19.04 -9.45 23.96
N GLY A 3 19.20 -10.73 23.63
CA GLY A 3 18.55 -11.33 22.45
C GLY A 3 17.01 -11.28 22.48
N LYS A 4 16.38 -11.38 23.66
CA LYS A 4 14.91 -11.30 23.79
C LYS A 4 14.42 -9.87 23.48
N ILE A 5 15.16 -8.86 23.95
CA ILE A 5 14.84 -7.44 23.73
C ILE A 5 15.01 -7.09 22.25
N LEU A 6 16.12 -7.50 21.63
CA LEU A 6 16.38 -7.25 20.22
C LEU A 6 15.30 -7.87 19.31
N GLY A 7 14.87 -9.10 19.60
CA GLY A 7 13.81 -9.76 18.85
C GLY A 7 12.46 -9.03 18.98
N ALA A 8 12.11 -8.61 20.21
CA ALA A 8 10.89 -7.84 20.47
C ALA A 8 10.89 -6.48 19.75
N VAL A 9 12.01 -5.75 19.80
CA VAL A 9 12.18 -4.46 19.11
C VAL A 9 12.09 -4.63 17.59
N ASN A 10 12.72 -5.68 17.03
CA ASN A 10 12.66 -5.95 15.60
C ASN A 10 11.22 -6.17 15.10
N ILE A 11 10.44 -6.99 15.81
CA ILE A 11 9.04 -7.25 15.46
C ILE A 11 8.20 -6.00 15.62
N MET A 12 8.42 -5.22 16.68
CA MET A 12 7.74 -3.95 16.88
C MET A 12 7.95 -3.02 15.68
N LEU A 13 9.22 -2.83 15.26
CA LEU A 13 9.56 -1.99 14.13
C LEU A 13 8.92 -2.49 12.84
N TRP A 14 8.95 -3.80 12.60
CA TRP A 14 8.31 -4.40 11.44
C TRP A 14 6.80 -4.11 11.37
N LYS A 15 6.09 -4.24 12.50
CA LYS A 15 4.66 -3.90 12.58
C LYS A 15 4.39 -2.41 12.35
N VAL A 16 5.17 -1.53 12.98
CA VAL A 16 5.07 -0.07 12.78
C VAL A 16 5.28 0.28 11.30
N CYS A 17 6.25 -0.34 10.63
CA CYS A 17 6.50 -0.14 9.21
C CYS A 17 5.27 -0.48 8.36
N ILE A 18 4.67 -1.66 8.56
CA ILE A 18 3.48 -2.10 7.79
C ILE A 18 2.32 -1.13 7.99
N TYR A 19 2.01 -0.74 9.24
CA TYR A 19 0.93 0.20 9.50
C TYR A 19 1.21 1.60 8.94
N SER A 20 2.47 2.05 8.98
CA SER A 20 2.88 3.32 8.38
C SER A 20 2.71 3.29 6.86
N HIS A 21 3.07 2.19 6.21
CA HIS A 21 2.83 2.01 4.78
C HIS A 21 1.34 2.07 4.43
N LEU A 22 0.48 1.44 5.22
CA LEU A 22 -0.97 1.53 5.05
C LEU A 22 -1.46 2.98 5.18
N ALA A 23 -1.00 3.70 6.20
CA ALA A 23 -1.37 5.10 6.41
C ALA A 23 -0.93 5.99 5.24
N ILE A 24 0.27 5.77 4.69
CA ILE A 24 0.78 6.49 3.53
C ILE A 24 -0.06 6.19 2.28
N ALA A 25 -0.37 4.91 2.02
CA ALA A 25 -1.18 4.51 0.86
C ALA A 25 -2.58 5.15 0.93
N LEU A 26 -3.23 5.10 2.10
CA LEU A 26 -4.53 5.73 2.32
C LEU A 26 -4.47 7.24 2.13
N HIS A 27 -3.45 7.89 2.70
CA HIS A 27 -3.23 9.32 2.56
C HIS A 27 -3.15 9.74 1.08
N ARG A 28 -2.39 9.00 0.27
CA ARG A 28 -2.24 9.24 -1.17
C ARG A 28 -3.55 9.09 -1.93
N VAL A 29 -4.29 8.00 -1.71
CA VAL A 29 -5.59 7.78 -2.36
C VAL A 29 -6.56 8.91 -2.06
N LEU A 30 -6.62 9.37 -0.81
CA LEU A 30 -7.49 10.47 -0.40
C LEU A 30 -7.08 11.78 -1.08
N ALA A 31 -5.78 12.11 -1.07
CA ALA A 31 -5.26 13.34 -1.68
C ALA A 31 -5.57 13.42 -3.19
N ILE A 32 -5.48 12.29 -3.90
CA ILE A 32 -5.76 12.23 -5.35
C ILE A 32 -7.26 12.18 -5.63
N SER A 33 -8.03 11.36 -4.89
CA SER A 33 -9.47 11.19 -5.18
C SER A 33 -10.32 12.40 -4.79
N PHE A 34 -9.92 13.18 -3.78
CA PHE A 34 -10.72 14.28 -3.25
C PHE A 34 -9.88 15.53 -2.91
N PRO A 35 -9.22 16.16 -3.90
CA PRO A 35 -8.29 17.26 -3.66
C PRO A 35 -8.93 18.44 -2.90
N LEU A 36 -10.24 18.70 -3.11
CA LEU A 36 -10.95 19.83 -2.50
C LEU A 36 -11.48 19.56 -1.08
N LYS A 37 -11.87 18.32 -0.76
CA LYS A 37 -12.37 17.96 0.60
C LYS A 37 -11.23 17.60 1.56
N VAL A 38 -10.09 17.18 1.02
CA VAL A 38 -8.94 16.69 1.79
C VAL A 38 -8.06 17.82 2.31
N ALA A 39 -8.10 19.02 1.70
CA ALA A 39 -7.38 20.19 2.20
C ALA A 39 -7.71 20.55 3.67
N GLY A 40 -8.94 20.26 4.13
CA GLY A 40 -9.35 20.44 5.54
C GLY A 40 -9.16 19.21 6.44
N LEU A 41 -9.24 18.00 5.88
CA LEU A 41 -9.14 16.74 6.64
C LEU A 41 -7.68 16.29 6.87
N LEU A 42 -6.75 16.77 6.06
CA LEU A 42 -5.37 16.30 6.01
C LEU A 42 -4.37 17.34 6.49
N THR A 43 -4.73 17.97 7.61
CA THR A 43 -3.81 18.78 8.39
C THR A 43 -2.73 17.92 9.05
N VAL A 44 -1.53 18.50 9.24
CA VAL A 44 -0.38 17.86 9.91
C VAL A 44 -0.77 17.20 11.24
N LYS A 45 -1.69 17.82 11.98
CA LYS A 45 -2.23 17.29 13.25
C LYS A 45 -2.96 15.96 13.09
N ASN A 46 -3.74 15.79 12.01
CA ASN A 46 -4.52 14.56 11.77
C ASN A 46 -3.59 13.43 11.32
N THR A 47 -2.64 13.73 10.45
CA THR A 47 -1.63 12.73 10.03
C THR A 47 -0.74 12.31 11.20
N SER A 48 -0.36 13.26 12.07
CA SER A 48 0.39 12.95 13.29
C SER A 48 -0.44 12.07 14.24
N PHE A 49 -1.73 12.34 14.40
CA PHE A 49 -2.63 11.49 15.18
C PHE A 49 -2.72 10.06 14.60
N VAL A 50 -2.83 9.91 13.28
CA VAL A 50 -2.83 8.58 12.63
C VAL A 50 -1.53 7.82 12.91
N VAL A 51 -0.38 8.49 12.79
CA VAL A 51 0.92 7.87 13.11
C VAL A 51 0.97 7.44 14.59
N LEU A 52 0.51 8.28 15.51
CA LEU A 52 0.43 7.92 16.93
C LEU A 52 -0.45 6.70 17.15
N VAL A 53 -1.61 6.60 16.48
CA VAL A 53 -2.49 5.42 16.56
C VAL A 53 -1.79 4.16 16.03
N CYS A 54 -1.05 4.24 14.90
CA CYS A 54 -0.25 3.12 14.39
C CYS A 54 0.79 2.63 15.40
N TRP A 55 1.46 3.56 16.08
CA TRP A 55 2.41 3.25 17.14
C TRP A 55 1.74 2.58 18.34
N MET A 56 0.60 3.11 18.80
CA MET A 56 -0.14 2.54 19.93
C MET A 56 -0.66 1.13 19.63
N LEU A 57 -1.18 0.89 18.43
CA LEU A 57 -1.57 -0.45 17.97
C LEU A 57 -0.38 -1.41 17.96
N SER A 58 0.76 -0.97 17.44
CA SER A 58 1.98 -1.79 17.41
C SER A 58 2.45 -2.15 18.82
N PHE A 59 2.46 -1.18 19.74
CA PHE A 59 2.78 -1.43 21.15
C PHE A 59 1.81 -2.41 21.82
N SER A 60 0.51 -2.29 21.55
CA SER A 60 -0.51 -3.19 22.09
C SER A 60 -0.24 -4.64 21.69
N HIS A 61 0.13 -4.89 20.44
CA HIS A 61 0.47 -6.23 19.95
C HIS A 61 1.78 -6.75 20.56
N VAL A 62 2.78 -5.88 20.74
CA VAL A 62 4.08 -6.26 21.32
C VAL A 62 3.96 -6.58 22.82
N ILE A 63 3.09 -5.89 23.53
CA ILE A 63 2.81 -6.14 24.96
C ILE A 63 2.35 -7.59 25.20
N GLN A 64 1.55 -8.17 24.29
CA GLN A 64 1.09 -9.55 24.41
C GLN A 64 2.23 -10.56 24.43
N TYR A 65 3.38 -10.25 23.82
CA TYR A 65 4.56 -11.12 23.88
C TYR A 65 5.22 -11.15 25.25
N PHE A 66 5.11 -10.08 26.04
CA PHE A 66 5.72 -10.02 27.37
C PHE A 66 4.94 -10.84 28.41
N PHE A 67 3.63 -11.04 28.20
CA PHE A 67 2.77 -11.79 29.11
C PHE A 67 2.78 -13.30 28.88
N THR A 68 3.33 -13.77 27.76
CA THR A 68 3.43 -15.20 27.45
C THR A 68 4.81 -15.74 27.81
N THR A 69 4.91 -17.02 28.16
CA THR A 69 6.19 -17.71 28.43
C THR A 69 7.07 -17.84 27.19
N CYS A 70 6.57 -17.40 26.03
CA CYS A 70 7.15 -17.62 24.73
C CYS A 70 8.10 -16.48 24.34
N PHE A 71 9.29 -16.88 23.92
CA PHE A 71 10.34 -15.94 23.57
C PHE A 71 10.93 -16.24 22.20
N ILE A 72 11.43 -15.17 21.62
CA ILE A 72 12.06 -15.17 20.31
C ILE A 72 13.57 -15.08 20.53
N PHE A 73 14.30 -15.99 19.91
CA PHE A 73 15.75 -16.06 19.95
C PHE A 73 16.31 -15.92 18.54
N PHE A 74 17.53 -15.40 18.45
CA PHE A 74 18.21 -15.31 17.17
C PHE A 74 18.87 -16.64 16.85
N ASN A 75 18.48 -17.26 15.73
CA ASN A 75 19.09 -18.50 15.25
C ASN A 75 20.28 -18.15 14.36
N THR A 76 21.49 -18.49 14.81
CA THR A 76 22.75 -18.18 14.12
C THR A 76 23.01 -19.04 12.88
N VAL A 77 22.33 -20.19 12.74
CA VAL A 77 22.48 -21.09 11.57
C VAL A 77 21.67 -20.55 10.41
N ASN A 78 20.42 -20.16 10.67
CA ASN A 78 19.49 -19.71 9.63
C ASN A 78 19.50 -18.19 9.44
N TRP A 79 20.25 -17.43 10.24
CA TRP A 79 20.24 -15.96 10.26
C TRP A 79 18.83 -15.37 10.41
N THR A 80 17.95 -16.09 11.13
CA THR A 80 16.56 -15.71 11.33
C THR A 80 16.19 -15.65 12.81
N TRP A 81 15.20 -14.83 13.13
CA TRP A 81 14.55 -14.84 14.43
C TRP A 81 13.61 -16.04 14.50
N SER A 82 13.85 -16.93 15.47
CA SER A 82 13.05 -18.13 15.69
C SER A 82 12.36 -18.07 17.05
N ALA A 83 11.12 -18.54 17.12
CA ALA A 83 10.40 -18.68 18.37
C ALA A 83 10.69 -20.05 19.03
N SER A 84 10.54 -20.13 20.35
CA SER A 84 10.59 -21.38 21.12
C SER A 84 9.59 -22.41 20.59
N ASP A 85 9.97 -23.70 20.64
CA ASP A 85 9.22 -24.82 20.03
C ASP A 85 7.73 -24.84 20.37
N GLU A 86 7.36 -24.52 21.62
CA GLU A 86 5.98 -24.60 22.10
C GLU A 86 5.06 -23.52 21.49
N CYS A 87 5.60 -22.39 21.05
CA CYS A 87 4.83 -21.27 20.52
C CYS A 87 5.13 -20.92 19.07
N ARG A 88 6.09 -21.61 18.45
CA ARG A 88 6.56 -21.29 17.10
C ARG A 88 5.42 -21.30 16.10
N ASP A 89 4.56 -22.31 16.14
CA ASP A 89 3.50 -22.47 15.14
C ASP A 89 2.41 -21.41 15.30
N PHE A 90 2.05 -21.09 16.55
CA PHE A 90 1.08 -20.04 16.85
C PHE A 90 1.61 -18.66 16.42
N ILE A 91 2.84 -18.33 16.79
CA ILE A 91 3.47 -17.05 16.43
C ILE A 91 3.59 -16.95 14.91
N SER A 92 4.16 -17.95 14.25
CA SER A 92 4.35 -17.93 12.80
C SER A 92 3.02 -17.79 12.05
N ALA A 93 1.99 -18.55 12.42
CA ALA A 93 0.70 -18.50 11.74
C ALA A 93 -0.07 -17.19 12.01
N PHE A 94 -0.23 -16.78 13.27
CA PHE A 94 -1.07 -15.62 13.59
C PHE A 94 -0.35 -14.29 13.39
N VAL A 95 0.90 -14.21 13.83
CA VAL A 95 1.66 -12.96 13.84
C VAL A 95 2.25 -12.68 12.47
N ASP A 96 2.88 -13.67 11.84
CA ASP A 96 3.62 -13.44 10.60
C ASP A 96 2.73 -13.60 9.37
N PHE A 97 1.62 -14.35 9.49
CA PHE A 97 0.70 -14.57 8.38
C PHE A 97 -0.63 -13.82 8.57
N TYR A 98 -1.41 -14.17 9.58
CA TYR A 98 -2.83 -13.77 9.65
C TYR A 98 -3.05 -12.26 9.85
N ILE A 99 -2.20 -11.60 10.64
CA ILE A 99 -2.30 -10.16 10.89
C ILE A 99 -1.72 -9.30 9.73
N PRO A 100 -0.48 -9.52 9.26
CA PRO A 100 0.16 -8.62 8.31
C PRO A 100 -0.23 -8.88 6.86
N VAL A 101 -0.49 -10.12 6.45
CA VAL A 101 -0.87 -10.46 5.06
C VAL A 101 -2.10 -9.68 4.58
N PRO A 102 -3.24 -9.65 5.30
CA PRO A 102 -4.39 -8.88 4.84
C PRO A 102 -4.11 -7.37 4.78
N VAL A 103 -3.27 -6.84 5.67
CA VAL A 103 -2.85 -5.43 5.63
C VAL A 103 -1.99 -5.15 4.39
N VAL A 104 -1.07 -6.04 4.04
CA VAL A 104 -0.25 -5.93 2.83
C VAL A 104 -1.11 -6.02 1.57
N ILE A 105 -2.08 -6.95 1.53
CA ILE A 105 -3.04 -7.03 0.42
C ILE A 105 -3.81 -5.71 0.28
N LEU A 106 -4.27 -5.14 1.39
CA LEU A 106 -4.94 -3.84 1.38
C LEU A 106 -4.03 -2.71 0.86
N ILE A 107 -2.76 -2.69 1.27
CA ILE A 107 -1.76 -1.73 0.76
C ILE A 107 -1.63 -1.86 -0.77
N ILE A 108 -1.46 -3.08 -1.28
CA ILE A 108 -1.33 -3.34 -2.72
C ILE A 108 -2.58 -2.84 -3.46
N VAL A 109 -3.77 -3.12 -2.95
CA VAL A 109 -5.02 -2.65 -3.55
C VAL A 109 -5.08 -1.11 -3.57
N LEU A 110 -4.74 -0.45 -2.47
CA LEU A 110 -4.74 1.02 -2.39
C LEU A 110 -3.69 1.65 -3.32
N ASP A 111 -2.51 1.06 -3.43
CA ASP A 111 -1.46 1.51 -4.35
C ASP A 111 -1.89 1.30 -5.81
N CYS A 112 -2.50 0.17 -6.15
CA CYS A 112 -3.08 -0.06 -7.48
C CYS A 112 -4.15 0.98 -7.81
N ILE A 113 -5.07 1.28 -6.89
CA ILE A 113 -6.09 2.33 -7.07
C ILE A 113 -5.41 3.69 -7.31
N THR A 114 -4.39 4.02 -6.51
CA THR A 114 -3.60 5.25 -6.66
C THR A 114 -2.99 5.36 -8.05
N LEU A 115 -2.32 4.30 -8.53
CA LEU A 115 -1.67 4.27 -9.84
C LEU A 115 -2.68 4.39 -10.99
N ILE A 116 -3.84 3.73 -10.87
CA ILE A 116 -4.91 3.83 -11.88
C ILE A 116 -5.44 5.27 -11.95
N ARG A 117 -5.72 5.89 -10.81
CA ARG A 117 -6.22 7.28 -10.76
C ARG A 117 -5.22 8.26 -11.35
N LEU A 118 -3.94 8.13 -11.00
CA LEU A 118 -2.87 8.95 -11.57
C LEU A 118 -2.78 8.79 -13.09
N LYS A 119 -2.89 7.57 -13.62
CA LYS A 119 -2.90 7.33 -15.07
C LYS A 119 -4.12 7.91 -15.76
N VAL A 120 -5.30 7.86 -15.13
CA VAL A 120 -6.52 8.48 -15.68
C VAL A 120 -6.33 9.99 -15.79
N GLU A 121 -5.86 10.65 -14.73
CA GLU A 121 -5.60 12.09 -14.75
C GLU A 121 -4.52 12.50 -15.76
N ASP A 122 -3.45 11.71 -15.88
CA ASP A 122 -2.40 11.94 -16.89
C ASP A 122 -2.93 11.80 -18.32
N ASN A 123 -3.74 10.77 -18.58
CA ASN A 123 -4.38 10.57 -19.88
C ASN A 123 -5.41 11.67 -20.21
N GLU A 124 -6.16 12.17 -19.23
CA GLU A 124 -7.08 13.30 -19.40
C GLU A 124 -6.31 14.58 -19.75
N LYS A 125 -5.22 14.87 -19.03
CA LYS A 125 -4.33 16.01 -19.34
C LYS A 125 -3.69 15.86 -20.72
N LYS A 126 -3.23 14.66 -21.07
CA LYS A 126 -2.66 14.37 -22.40
C LYS A 126 -3.70 14.53 -23.51
N SER A 127 -4.94 14.12 -23.29
CA SER A 127 -6.03 14.27 -24.25
C SER A 127 -6.42 15.74 -24.46
N GLN A 128 -6.30 16.57 -23.44
CA GLN A 128 -6.52 18.02 -23.51
C GLN A 128 -5.30 18.81 -24.04
N SER A 129 -4.11 18.20 -24.06
CA SER A 129 -2.91 18.82 -24.64
C SER A 129 -3.08 19.06 -26.14
N PRO A 130 -2.54 20.16 -26.71
CA PRO A 130 -2.58 20.44 -28.15
C PRO A 130 -2.10 19.25 -29.01
N GLU A 131 -1.10 18.51 -28.53
CA GLU A 131 -0.59 17.30 -29.20
C GLU A 131 -1.58 16.14 -29.16
N GLY A 132 -2.23 15.89 -28.01
CA GLY A 132 -3.23 14.83 -27.88
C GLY A 132 -4.52 15.13 -28.65
N ILE A 133 -4.95 16.39 -28.68
CA ILE A 133 -6.05 16.83 -29.55
C ILE A 133 -5.68 16.59 -31.01
N ARG A 134 -4.47 16.99 -31.44
CA ARG A 134 -4.00 16.78 -32.81
C ARG A 134 -3.91 15.29 -33.18
N SER A 135 -3.44 14.43 -32.28
CA SER A 135 -3.34 12.98 -32.53
C SER A 135 -4.72 12.33 -32.64
N ASN A 136 -5.66 12.66 -31.73
CA ASN A 136 -7.03 12.15 -31.77
C ASN A 136 -7.77 12.58 -33.05
N VAL A 137 -7.59 13.84 -33.48
CA VAL A 137 -8.16 14.33 -34.74
C VAL A 137 -7.55 13.62 -35.95
N ALA A 138 -6.24 13.36 -35.95
CA ALA A 138 -5.57 12.64 -37.03
C ALA A 138 -6.05 11.18 -37.13
N GLU A 139 -6.16 10.48 -36.01
CA GLU A 139 -6.72 9.11 -35.99
C GLU A 139 -8.16 9.07 -36.47
N ARG A 140 -9.01 10.01 -36.03
CA ARG A 140 -10.41 10.09 -36.49
C ARG A 140 -10.48 10.27 -38.01
N LYS A 141 -9.69 11.20 -38.57
CA LYS A 141 -9.62 11.41 -40.03
C LYS A 141 -9.17 10.16 -40.78
N LYS A 142 -8.21 9.40 -40.23
CA LYS A 142 -7.75 8.13 -40.80
C LYS A 142 -8.89 7.10 -40.86
N ARG A 143 -9.64 6.90 -39.76
CA ARG A 143 -10.79 5.98 -39.70
C ARG A 143 -11.90 6.37 -40.69
N GLU A 144 -12.18 7.67 -40.82
CA GLU A 144 -13.15 8.18 -41.80
C GLU A 144 -12.70 7.98 -43.26
N MET A 145 -11.39 7.96 -43.52
CA MET A 145 -10.84 7.64 -44.84
C MET A 145 -10.98 6.15 -45.15
N GLU A 146 -10.61 5.28 -44.20
CA GLU A 146 -10.73 3.82 -44.33
C GLU A 146 -12.19 3.40 -44.60
N ALA A 147 -13.16 3.94 -43.84
CA ALA A 147 -14.58 3.65 -44.04
C ALA A 147 -15.12 4.07 -45.42
N ARG A 148 -14.59 5.16 -46.00
CA ARG A 148 -14.95 5.62 -47.35
C ARG A 148 -14.39 4.68 -48.42
N ILE A 149 -13.15 4.22 -48.26
CA ILE A 149 -12.52 3.27 -49.18
C ILE A 149 -13.30 1.94 -49.19
N TYR A 150 -13.66 1.42 -48.01
CA TYR A 150 -14.43 0.18 -47.92
C TYR A 150 -15.75 0.24 -48.69
N LYS A 151 -16.48 1.36 -48.61
CA LYS A 151 -17.74 1.54 -49.36
C LYS A 151 -17.56 1.57 -50.89
N GLN A 152 -16.42 2.04 -51.39
CA GLN A 152 -16.15 2.10 -52.83
C GLN A 152 -15.76 0.74 -53.41
N VAL A 153 -15.15 -0.14 -52.60
CA VAL A 153 -14.69 -1.47 -53.03
C VAL A 153 -15.83 -2.51 -53.03
N THR A 154 -16.92 -2.26 -52.30
CA THR A 154 -18.06 -3.19 -52.19
C THR A 154 -19.16 -2.97 -53.24
N HIS A 155 -18.96 -2.05 -54.18
CA HIS A 155 -19.94 -1.67 -55.21
C HIS A 155 -19.39 -1.88 -56.62
#